data_AF-A0A831PLZ7-F1
#
_entry.id   AF-A0A831PLZ7-F1
#
_cell.length_a   1.000
_cell.length_b   1.000
_cell.length_c   1.000
_cell.angle_alpha   90.00
_cell.angle_beta   90.00
_cell.angle_gamma   90.00
#
_symmetry.space_group_name_H-M   'P 1'
#
loop_
_entity.id
_entity.type
_entity.pdbx_description
1 polymer ?
#
loop_
_entity_poly.entity_id
_entity_poly.type
_entity_poly.pdbx_seq_one_letter_code
_entity_poly.pdbx_strand_id
1 'polypeptide(L)'
;MKFITIKESHYLSDLSVLKSRLESEGIECRLKNELTAQILNHIPSFLVELQVPESDLERVREILIETGELSDSRTKIVCSACGSEKIKLKLSL
;
A
#
# COMPACT_ATOMS: atom_id res chain seq x y z
N MET A 1 9.11 20.33 -3.34
CA MET A 1 8.99 18.97 -2.77
C MET A 1 7.96 18.21 -3.59
N LYS A 2 8.26 16.96 -3.99
CA LYS A 2 7.43 16.13 -4.86
C LYS A 2 6.76 15.04 -4.02
N PHE A 3 5.45 14.88 -4.18
CA PHE A 3 4.67 13.82 -3.54
C PHE A 3 4.44 12.66 -4.51
N ILE A 4 4.45 11.44 -4.00
CA ILE A 4 4.26 10.21 -4.78
C ILE A 4 3.17 9.37 -4.12
N THR A 5 2.29 8.82 -4.95
CA THR A 5 1.24 7.88 -4.54
C THR A 5 1.83 6.53 -4.17
N ILE A 6 1.51 6.04 -2.97
CA ILE A 6 1.98 4.74 -2.45
C ILE A 6 0.86 3.70 -2.36
N LYS A 7 -0.40 4.14 -2.28
CA LYS A 7 -1.58 3.27 -2.22
C LYS A 7 -2.80 4.03 -2.73
N GLU A 8 -3.73 3.29 -3.35
CA GLU A 8 -4.99 3.82 -3.86
C GLU A 8 -6.16 2.99 -3.30
N SER A 9 -7.30 3.64 -3.05
CA SER A 9 -8.56 2.96 -2.73
C SER A 9 -9.76 3.80 -3.14
N HIS A 10 -10.90 3.14 -3.37
CA HIS A 10 -12.20 3.81 -3.51
C HIS A 10 -12.72 4.38 -2.19
N TYR A 11 -12.25 3.87 -1.06
CA TYR A 11 -12.72 4.28 0.26
C TYR A 11 -11.58 4.89 1.09
N LEU A 12 -11.83 6.09 1.60
CA LEU A 12 -10.91 6.82 2.47
C LEU A 12 -10.55 6.02 3.73
N SER A 13 -11.50 5.25 4.27
CA SER A 13 -11.31 4.41 5.45
C SER A 13 -10.16 3.41 5.28
N ASP A 14 -9.98 2.87 4.08
CA ASP A 14 -8.96 1.84 3.80
C ASP A 14 -7.54 2.42 3.83
N LEU A 15 -7.42 3.74 3.60
CA LEU A 15 -6.16 4.46 3.64
C LEU A 15 -5.90 5.09 5.01
N SER A 16 -6.93 5.27 5.83
CA SER A 16 -6.86 6.00 7.09
C SER A 16 -5.93 5.34 8.11
N VAL A 17 -5.98 4.00 8.23
CA VAL A 17 -5.12 3.26 9.17
C VAL A 17 -3.65 3.39 8.78
N LEU A 18 -3.32 3.18 7.50
CA LEU A 18 -1.96 3.32 6.99
C LEU A 18 -1.45 4.76 7.13
N LYS A 19 -2.28 5.74 6.76
CA LYS A 19 -1.97 7.16 6.95
C LYS A 19 -1.61 7.48 8.40
N SER A 20 -2.46 7.09 9.36
CA SER A 20 -2.19 7.31 10.78
C SER A 20 -0.90 6.65 11.26
N ARG A 21 -0.58 5.44 10.76
CA ARG A 21 0.68 4.76 11.09
C ARG A 21 1.89 5.53 10.59
N LEU A 22 1.87 6.00 9.33
CA LEU A 22 2.95 6.77 8.72
C LEU A 22 3.13 8.13 9.41
N GLU A 23 2.04 8.85 9.69
CA GLU A 23 2.08 10.14 10.40
C GLU A 23 2.62 10.00 11.83
N SER A 24 2.33 8.88 12.50
CA SER A 24 2.89 8.58 13.83
C SER A 24 4.41 8.37 13.82
N GLU A 25 4.99 8.02 12.66
CA GLU A 25 6.44 7.91 12.44
C GLU A 25 7.05 9.24 11.95
N GLY A 26 6.27 10.32 11.91
CA GLY A 26 6.72 11.66 11.49
C GLY A 26 6.72 11.87 9.98
N ILE A 27 6.10 10.98 9.20
CA ILE A 27 6.04 11.07 7.73
C ILE A 27 4.83 11.90 7.32
N GLU A 28 5.05 12.98 6.58
CA GLU A 28 3.96 13.81 6.04
C GLU A 28 3.14 12.98 5.04
N CYS A 29 1.82 12.96 5.21
CA CYS A 29 0.91 12.25 4.32
C CYS A 29 -0.16 13.19 3.76
N ARG A 30 -0.54 12.97 2.49
CA ARG A 30 -1.64 13.69 1.84
C ARG A 30 -2.58 12.72 1.16
N LEU A 31 -3.86 13.06 1.16
CA LEU A 31 -4.88 12.31 0.44
C LEU A 31 -5.37 13.15 -0.73
N LYS A 32 -5.13 12.66 -1.94
CA LYS A 32 -5.61 13.30 -3.16
C LYS A 32 -6.97 12.73 -3.52
N ASN A 33 -7.88 13.59 -3.95
CA ASN A 33 -9.27 13.27 -4.35
C ASN A 33 -10.18 12.76 -3.22
N GLU A 34 -9.84 12.96 -1.94
CA GLU A 34 -10.60 12.41 -0.80
C GLU A 34 -12.07 12.84 -0.77
N LEU A 35 -12.37 14.10 -1.11
CA LEU A 35 -13.74 14.62 -1.10
C LEU A 35 -14.54 14.14 -2.32
N THR A 36 -13.88 14.06 -3.48
CA THR A 36 -14.53 13.61 -4.73
C THR A 36 -14.93 12.14 -4.63
N ALA A 37 -14.03 11.30 -4.13
CA ALA A 37 -14.29 9.87 -3.99
C ALA A 37 -15.39 9.58 -2.97
N GLN A 38 -15.60 10.41 -1.94
CA GLN A 38 -16.70 10.22 -0.99
C GLN A 38 -18.09 10.24 -1.66
N ILE A 39 -18.25 11.03 -2.73
CA ILE A 39 -19.52 11.17 -3.45
C ILE A 39 -19.58 10.22 -4.65
N LEU A 40 -18.45 10.01 -5.32
CA LEU A 40 -18.38 9.33 -6.62
C LEU A 40 -17.58 8.02 -6.59
N ASN A 41 -17.46 7.35 -5.43
CA ASN A 41 -16.76 6.07 -5.26
C ASN A 41 -17.25 4.92 -6.17
N HIS A 42 -18.49 5.00 -6.65
CA HIS A 42 -19.07 4.02 -7.57
C HIS A 42 -18.46 4.09 -8.98
N ILE A 43 -17.73 5.16 -9.31
CA ILE A 43 -17.02 5.29 -10.59
C ILE A 43 -15.63 4.65 -10.44
N PRO A 44 -15.31 3.59 -11.21
CA PRO A 44 -14.05 2.85 -11.04
C PRO A 44 -12.77 3.68 -11.24
N SER A 45 -12.84 4.78 -11.98
CA SER A 45 -11.69 5.67 -12.19
C SER A 45 -11.46 6.69 -11.08
N PHE A 46 -12.36 6.78 -10.10
CA PHE A 46 -12.22 7.71 -8.98
C PHE A 46 -11.71 6.99 -7.74
N LEU A 47 -10.42 7.20 -7.50
CA LEU A 47 -9.65 6.66 -6.40
C LEU A 47 -9.13 7.81 -5.53
N VAL A 48 -9.11 7.56 -4.23
CA VAL A 48 -8.31 8.32 -3.27
C VAL A 48 -6.88 7.82 -3.37
N GLU A 49 -5.93 8.74 -3.49
CA GLU A 49 -4.50 8.42 -3.56
C GLU A 49 -3.85 8.85 -2.24
N LEU A 50 -3.23 7.91 -1.51
CA LEU A 50 -2.37 8.22 -0.36
C LEU A 50 -0.98 8.57 -0.89
N GLN A 51 -0.53 9.78 -0.60
CA GLN A 51 0.74 10.32 -1.10
C GLN A 51 1.68 10.72 0.03
N VAL A 52 2.97 10.51 -0.19
CA VAL A 52 4.07 10.86 0.73
C VAL A 52 5.18 11.62 -0.02
N PRO A 53 6.05 12.38 0.67
CA PRO A 53 7.24 12.95 0.06
C PRO A 53 8.13 11.89 -0.57
N GLU A 54 8.66 12.17 -1.78
CA GLU A 54 9.61 11.28 -2.47
C GLU A 54 10.87 11.00 -1.63
N SER A 55 11.26 11.92 -0.76
CA SER A 55 12.40 11.78 0.15
C SER A 55 12.24 10.68 1.19
N ASP A 56 10.99 10.32 1.54
CA ASP A 56 10.70 9.39 2.63
C ASP A 56 10.39 7.98 2.13
N LEU A 57 10.53 7.72 0.81
CA LEU A 57 10.13 6.46 0.19
C LEU A 57 10.81 5.22 0.78
N GLU A 58 12.08 5.31 1.16
CA GLU A 58 12.80 4.17 1.77
C GLU A 58 12.18 3.80 3.11
N ARG A 59 11.95 4.79 3.98
CA ARG A 59 11.33 4.59 5.29
C ARG A 59 9.89 4.10 5.16
N VAL A 60 9.12 4.67 4.23
CA VAL A 60 7.75 4.24 3.94
C VAL A 60 7.73 2.78 3.50
N ARG A 61 8.66 2.35 2.63
CA ARG A 61 8.75 0.96 2.19
C ARG A 61 8.96 -0.01 3.35
N GLU A 62 9.83 0.32 4.31
CA GLU A 62 10.04 -0.50 5.51
C GLU A 62 8.74 -0.67 6.29
N ILE A 63 8.02 0.43 6.55
CA ILE A 63 6.76 0.42 7.30
C ILE A 63 5.69 -0.39 6.56
N LEU A 64 5.61 -0.30 5.22
CA LEU A 64 4.67 -1.09 4.42
C LEU A 64 4.95 -2.59 4.52
N ILE A 65 6.22 -2.99 4.60
CA ILE A 65 6.59 -4.40 4.83
C ILE A 65 6.21 -4.84 6.25
N GLU A 66 6.53 -4.02 7.26
CA GLU A 66 6.20 -4.31 8.67
C GLU A 66 4.69 -4.45 8.91
N THR A 67 3.89 -3.64 8.24
CA THR A 67 2.42 -3.62 8.35
C THR A 67 1.74 -4.67 7.46
N GLY A 68 2.49 -5.39 6.62
CA GLY A 68 1.97 -6.40 5.70
C GLY A 68 1.26 -5.82 4.47
N GLU A 69 1.33 -4.51 4.25
CA GLU A 69 0.82 -3.81 3.06
C GLU A 69 1.65 -4.12 1.81
N LEU A 70 2.92 -4.48 1.99
CA LEU A 70 3.80 -4.98 0.94
C LEU A 70 4.38 -6.34 1.36
N SER A 71 4.27 -7.35 0.49
CA SER A 71 4.99 -8.61 0.69
C SER A 71 6.48 -8.42 0.43
N ASP A 72 7.34 -8.78 1.39
CA ASP A 72 8.79 -8.76 1.16
C ASP A 72 9.15 -9.79 0.09
N SER A 73 9.63 -9.29 -1.06
CA SER A 73 10.01 -10.11 -2.23
C SER A 73 11.21 -11.02 -1.95
N ARG A 74 11.83 -10.92 -0.76
CA ARG A 74 12.90 -11.83 -0.31
C ARG A 74 12.38 -13.08 0.41
N THR A 75 11.07 -13.19 0.68
CA THR A 75 10.49 -14.41 1.26
C THR A 75 10.39 -15.48 0.19
N LYS A 76 11.49 -16.19 -0.06
CA LYS A 76 11.51 -17.36 -0.95
C LYS A 76 10.66 -18.45 -0.31
N ILE A 77 9.47 -18.68 -0.86
CA ILE A 77 8.65 -19.83 -0.47
C ILE A 77 9.33 -21.07 -1.04
N VAL A 78 9.91 -21.88 -0.15
CA VAL A 78 10.58 -23.14 -0.49
C VAL A 78 9.70 -24.32 -0.08
N CYS A 79 9.60 -25.32 -0.96
CA CYS A 79 8.89 -26.55 -0.64
C CYS A 79 9.68 -27.36 0.39
N SER A 80 9.09 -27.65 1.55
CA SER A 80 9.74 -28.43 2.62
C SER A 80 10.09 -29.88 2.23
N ALA A 81 9.43 -30.44 1.21
CA ALA A 81 9.65 -31.81 0.76
C ALA A 81 10.77 -31.94 -0.29
N CYS A 82 11.02 -30.91 -1.11
CA CYS A 82 11.94 -31.01 -2.24
C CYS A 82 12.80 -29.76 -2.51
N GLY A 83 12.69 -28.72 -1.68
CA GLY A 83 13.45 -27.48 -1.81
C GLY A 83 13.09 -26.62 -3.03
N SER A 84 12.03 -26.94 -3.76
CA SER A 84 11.64 -26.19 -4.96
C SER A 84 11.16 -24.78 -4.60
N GLU A 85 11.68 -23.78 -5.31
CA GLU A 85 11.27 -22.35 -5.24
C GLU A 85 10.09 -22.01 -6.20
N LYS A 86 9.58 -22.99 -6.96
CA LYS A 86 8.54 -22.79 -8.00
C LYS A 86 7.14 -23.21 -7.54
N ILE A 87 6.68 -22.70 -6.40
CA ILE A 87 5.34 -22.99 -5.91
C ILE A 87 4.35 -22.05 -6.61
N LYS A 88 3.57 -22.59 -7.57
CA LYS A 88 2.42 -21.88 -8.16
C LYS A 88 1.20 -22.08 -7.27
N LEU A 89 0.77 -21.03 -6.58
CA LEU A 89 -0.56 -21.01 -5.96
C LEU A 89 -1.61 -21.04 -7.09
N LYS A 90 -2.36 -22.13 -7.18
CA LYS A 90 -3.54 -22.19 -8.05
C LYS A 90 -4.66 -21.44 -7.34
N LEU A 91 -4.77 -20.13 -7.51
CA LEU A 91 -5.99 -19.41 -7.15
C LEU A 91 -7.11 -19.95 -8.04
N SER A 92 -8.08 -20.60 -7.40
CA SER A 92 -9.35 -20.90 -8.05
C SER A 92 -10.15 -19.60 -7.99
N LEU A 93 -10.16 -18.87 -9.10
CA LEU A 93 -11.09 -17.76 -9.33
C LEU A 93 -12.52 -18.29 -9.43
#